data_AF-A0A9D5JZF2-F1
#
_entry.id   AF-A0A9D5JZF2-F1
#
_cell.length_a   1.000
_cell.length_b   1.000
_cell.length_c   1.000
_cell.angle_alpha   90.00
_cell.angle_beta   90.00
_cell.angle_gamma   90.00
#
_symmetry.space_group_name_H-M   'P 1'
#
loop_
_entity.id
_entity.type
_entity.pdbx_description
1 polymer ?
#
loop_
_entity_poly.entity_id
_entity_poly.type
_entity_poly.pdbx_seq_one_letter_code
_entity_poly.pdbx_strand_id
1 'polypeptide(L)'
;MAEKSFNAFRMAQAQFDAVAERLGLDYATRELLRNCLREYHFSIPVRMDDGTVKVFRGYRVQHNDSRGPAKGGIRFHPQETADTVRALAMWMTWKCSVVD
;
A
#
# COMPACT_ATOMS: atom_id res chain seq x y z
N MET A 1 8.11 26.98 -7.27
CA MET A 1 8.45 25.64 -6.77
C MET A 1 7.15 24.84 -6.74
N ALA A 2 7.07 23.71 -7.45
CA ALA A 2 5.84 22.92 -7.45
C ALA A 2 5.59 22.38 -6.03
N GLU A 3 4.43 22.69 -5.48
CA GLU A 3 3.96 22.17 -4.19
C GLU A 3 4.01 20.64 -4.25
N LYS A 4 4.81 20.02 -3.36
CA LYS A 4 4.90 18.56 -3.30
C LYS A 4 3.54 18.02 -2.84
N SER A 5 2.74 17.55 -3.79
CA SER A 5 1.49 16.83 -3.51
C SER A 5 1.73 15.74 -2.46
N PHE A 6 0.82 15.66 -1.48
CA PHE A 6 0.90 14.73 -0.36
C PHE A 6 0.97 13.28 -0.88
N ASN A 7 1.94 12.52 -0.37
CA ASN A 7 2.13 11.12 -0.72
C ASN A 7 2.08 10.26 0.54
N ALA A 8 0.98 9.50 0.69
CA ALA A 8 0.76 8.67 1.87
C ALA A 8 1.85 7.60 2.06
N PHE A 9 2.42 7.08 0.97
CA PHE A 9 3.44 6.04 1.06
C PHE A 9 4.76 6.59 1.60
N ARG A 10 5.17 7.79 1.18
CA ARG A 10 6.33 8.47 1.77
C ARG A 10 6.16 8.74 3.26
N MET A 11 4.94 9.10 3.69
CA MET A 11 4.64 9.27 5.11
C MET A 11 4.77 7.94 5.87
N ALA A 12 4.22 6.85 5.33
CA ALA A 12 4.33 5.52 5.94
C ALA A 12 5.80 5.05 6.03
N GLN A 13 6.59 5.28 4.97
CA GLN A 13 8.03 5.01 4.98
C GLN A 13 8.77 5.82 6.04
N ALA A 14 8.50 7.12 6.17
CA ALA A 14 9.15 7.95 7.18
C ALA A 14 8.81 7.49 8.61
N GLN A 15 7.57 7.04 8.86
CA GLN A 15 7.18 6.43 10.13
C GLN A 15 7.94 5.14 10.40
N PHE A 16 8.05 4.26 9.40
CA PHE A 16 8.85 3.03 9.50
C PHE A 16 10.33 3.33 9.76
N ASP A 17 10.94 4.24 8.98
CA ASP A 17 12.36 4.62 9.10
C ASP A 17 12.69 5.10 10.52
N ALA A 18 11.81 5.91 11.12
CA ALA A 18 11.98 6.41 12.49
C ALA A 18 11.94 5.30 13.56
N VAL A 19 11.12 4.26 13.36
CA VAL A 19 11.02 3.12 14.29
C VAL A 19 12.16 2.14 14.06
N ALA A 20 12.51 1.86 12.80
CA ALA A 20 13.61 0.98 12.43
C ALA A 20 14.95 1.47 12.99
N GLU A 21 15.16 2.80 13.02
CA GLU A 21 16.32 3.41 13.66
C GLU A 21 16.33 3.16 15.17
N ARG A 22 15.20 3.36 15.86
CA ARG A 22 15.08 3.12 17.30
C ARG A 22 15.28 1.65 17.69
N LEU A 23 14.89 0.72 16.81
CA LEU A 23 15.06 -0.71 17.00
C LEU A 23 16.45 -1.21 16.59
N GLY A 24 17.28 -0.37 15.96
CA GLY A 24 18.59 -0.79 15.46
C GLY A 24 18.52 -1.88 14.40
N LEU A 25 17.46 -1.89 13.56
CA LEU A 25 17.31 -2.91 12.51
C LEU A 25 18.48 -2.85 11.52
N ASP A 26 18.93 -4.00 11.03
CA ASP A 26 19.97 -4.08 10.01
C ASP A 26 19.48 -3.55 8.65
N TYR A 27 20.42 -3.23 7.77
CA TYR A 27 20.12 -2.65 6.47
C TYR A 27 19.22 -3.55 5.61
N ALA A 28 19.43 -4.87 5.60
CA ALA A 28 18.66 -5.77 4.76
C ALA A 28 17.21 -5.85 5.23
N THR A 29 16.98 -5.93 6.55
CA THR A 29 15.64 -5.89 7.13
C THR A 29 14.94 -4.57 6.84
N ARG A 30 15.65 -3.43 6.97
CA ARG A 30 15.10 -2.11 6.63
C ARG A 30 14.69 -2.03 5.18
N GLU A 31 15.57 -2.40 4.27
CA GLU A 31 15.33 -2.29 2.83
C GLU A 31 14.14 -3.16 2.39
N LEU A 32 14.03 -4.36 2.96
CA LEU A 32 12.91 -5.27 2.71
C LEU A 32 11.58 -4.71 3.22
N LEU A 33 11.53 -4.24 4.48
CA LEU A 33 10.29 -3.81 5.14
C LEU A 33 9.88 -2.36 4.81
N ARG A 34 10.76 -1.59 4.17
CA ARG A 34 10.47 -0.23 3.71
C ARG A 34 9.64 -0.21 2.41
N ASN A 35 9.61 -1.31 1.67
CA ASN A 35 8.95 -1.43 0.38
C ASN A 35 7.89 -2.54 0.38
N CYS A 36 6.93 -2.46 -0.53
CA CYS A 36 5.92 -3.52 -0.66
C CYS A 36 6.47 -4.69 -1.47
N LEU A 37 6.24 -5.92 -1.00
CA LEU A 37 6.72 -7.14 -1.64
C LEU A 37 6.13 -7.36 -3.05
N ARG A 38 4.83 -7.12 -3.24
CA ARG A 38 4.14 -7.32 -4.54
C ARG A 38 3.06 -6.29 -4.79
N GLU A 39 2.90 -5.91 -6.05
CA GLU A 39 1.85 -5.01 -6.49
C GLU A 39 1.19 -5.51 -7.77
N TYR A 40 -0.13 -5.51 -7.77
CA TYR A 40 -0.95 -5.82 -8.93
C TYR A 40 -1.66 -4.55 -9.36
N HIS A 41 -1.47 -4.17 -10.63
CA HIS A 41 -2.14 -3.06 -11.27
C HIS A 41 -2.97 -3.66 -12.40
N PHE A 42 -4.28 -3.41 -12.41
CA PHE A 42 -5.18 -4.03 -13.37
C PHE A 42 -6.28 -3.08 -13.81
N SER A 43 -6.82 -3.34 -14.99
CA SER A 43 -7.95 -2.61 -15.55
C SER A 43 -9.17 -3.51 -15.59
N ILE A 44 -10.30 -3.02 -15.10
CA ILE A 44 -11.58 -3.74 -15.04
C ILE A 44 -12.56 -3.04 -15.99
N PRO A 45 -12.81 -3.59 -17.19
CA PRO A 45 -13.89 -3.12 -18.04
C PRO A 45 -15.23 -3.56 -17.44
N VAL A 46 -16.12 -2.61 -17.22
CA VAL A 46 -17.48 -2.84 -16.69
C VAL A 46 -18.48 -2.31 -17.70
N ARG A 47 -19.43 -3.16 -18.09
CA ARG A 47 -20.62 -2.72 -18.83
C ARG A 47 -21.56 -2.03 -17.85
N MET A 48 -21.87 -0.76 -18.11
CA MET A 48 -22.75 0.07 -17.30
C MET A 48 -24.21 -0.18 -17.66
N ASP A 49 -25.13 0.27 -16.81
CA ASP A 49 -26.57 0.07 -17.00
C ASP A 49 -27.12 0.75 -18.27
N ASP A 50 -26.49 1.83 -18.73
CA ASP A 50 -26.82 2.54 -19.98
C ASP A 50 -26.26 1.86 -21.25
N GLY A 51 -25.61 0.70 -21.10
CA GLY A 51 -25.00 -0.07 -22.18
C GLY A 51 -23.58 0.38 -22.56
N THR A 52 -23.07 1.50 -22.01
CA THR A 52 -21.69 1.93 -22.23
C THR A 52 -20.69 1.05 -21.50
N VAL A 53 -19.41 1.09 -21.90
CA VAL A 53 -18.32 0.40 -21.18
C VAL A 53 -17.43 1.43 -20.51
N LYS A 54 -17.24 1.29 -19.20
CA LYS A 54 -16.28 2.08 -18.42
C LYS A 54 -15.16 1.19 -17.93
N VAL A 55 -13.92 1.62 -18.15
CA VAL A 55 -12.73 0.91 -17.67
C VAL A 55 -12.26 1.55 -16.37
N PHE A 56 -12.27 0.77 -15.29
CA PHE A 56 -11.79 1.19 -13.98
C PHE A 56 -10.38 0.67 -13.75
N ARG A 57 -9.53 1.48 -13.13
CA ARG A 57 -8.19 1.05 -12.71
C ARG A 57 -8.23 0.58 -11.26
N GLY A 58 -7.68 -0.60 -11.01
CA GLY A 58 -7.61 -1.22 -9.69
C GLY A 58 -6.16 -1.52 -9.29
N TYR A 59 -5.96 -1.59 -7.97
CA TYR A 59 -4.67 -1.90 -7.37
C TYR A 59 -4.85 -2.91 -6.23
N ARG A 60 -3.95 -3.88 -6.14
CA ARG A 60 -3.79 -4.74 -4.95
C ARG A 60 -2.32 -4.77 -4.57
N VAL A 61 -2.00 -4.24 -3.40
CA VAL A 61 -0.62 -4.22 -2.88
C VAL A 61 -0.52 -5.16 -1.70
N GLN A 62 0.48 -6.03 -1.73
CA GLN A 62 0.85 -6.93 -0.64
C GLN A 62 2.19 -6.44 -0.09
N HIS A 63 2.17 -5.90 1.13
CA HIS A 63 3.37 -5.34 1.74
C HIS A 63 4.34 -6.43 2.20
N ASN A 64 3.87 -7.39 2.99
CA ASN A 64 4.65 -8.53 3.45
C ASN A 64 3.71 -9.69 3.83
N ASP A 65 4.10 -10.93 3.50
CA ASP A 65 3.36 -12.17 3.77
C ASP A 65 4.16 -13.16 4.65
N SER A 66 5.24 -12.72 5.30
CA SER A 66 6.10 -13.58 6.12
C SER A 66 5.39 -14.17 7.34
N ARG A 67 4.33 -13.51 7.85
CA ARG A 67 3.50 -14.01 8.96
C ARG A 67 2.27 -14.80 8.52
N GLY A 68 2.16 -15.12 7.22
CA GLY A 68 1.01 -15.82 6.64
C GLY A 68 0.30 -15.01 5.54
N PRO A 69 -0.90 -15.44 5.11
CA PRO A 69 -1.60 -14.81 4.00
C PRO A 69 -1.82 -13.30 4.21
N ALA A 70 -1.54 -12.51 3.16
CA ALA A 70 -1.69 -11.06 3.23
C ALA A 70 -3.15 -10.65 3.54
N LYS A 71 -3.34 -9.81 4.56
CA LYS A 71 -4.66 -9.33 4.98
C LYS A 71 -4.80 -7.83 4.75
N GLY A 72 -5.92 -7.42 4.14
CA GLY A 72 -6.24 -6.01 3.90
C GLY A 72 -7.59 -5.85 3.21
N GLY A 73 -8.27 -4.73 3.48
CA GLY A 73 -9.57 -4.42 2.91
C GLY A 73 -9.52 -4.07 1.41
N ILE A 74 -10.67 -3.74 0.85
CA ILE A 74 -10.84 -3.20 -0.50
C ILE A 74 -11.51 -1.84 -0.35
N ARG A 75 -11.07 -0.85 -1.10
CA ARG A 75 -11.61 0.51 -1.04
C ARG A 75 -11.99 1.00 -2.43
N PHE A 76 -13.18 1.56 -2.55
CA PHE A 76 -13.64 2.24 -3.75
C PHE A 76 -13.72 3.74 -3.44
N HIS A 77 -12.84 4.53 -4.05
CA HIS A 77 -12.87 5.98 -3.92
C HIS A 77 -12.21 6.61 -5.17
N PRO A 78 -12.77 7.70 -5.73
CA PRO A 78 -12.32 8.25 -7.02
C PRO A 78 -10.90 8.81 -7.03
N GLN A 79 -10.35 9.14 -5.86
CA GLN A 79 -9.00 9.69 -5.70
C GLN A 79 -7.98 8.63 -5.23
N GLU A 80 -8.31 7.34 -5.30
CA GLU A 80 -7.36 6.30 -4.93
C GLU A 80 -6.20 6.22 -5.93
N THR A 81 -5.00 6.07 -5.37
CA THR A 81 -3.75 5.95 -6.13
C THR A 81 -2.98 4.73 -5.67
N ALA A 82 -2.05 4.25 -6.49
CA ALA A 82 -1.13 3.18 -6.08
C ALA A 82 -0.39 3.52 -4.78
N ASP A 83 0.03 4.78 -4.60
CA ASP A 83 0.74 5.22 -3.40
C ASP A 83 -0.15 5.20 -2.15
N THR A 84 -1.42 5.60 -2.28
CA THR A 84 -2.39 5.46 -1.18
C THR A 84 -2.53 3.99 -0.77
N VAL A 85 -2.64 3.08 -1.74
CA VAL A 85 -2.81 1.65 -1.47
C VAL A 85 -1.53 1.02 -0.90
N ARG A 86 -0.33 1.44 -1.33
CA ARG A 86 0.95 1.03 -0.73
C ARG A 86 1.04 1.39 0.75
N ALA A 87 0.69 2.64 1.09
CA ALA A 87 0.67 3.10 2.47
C ALA A 87 -0.28 2.26 3.34
N LEU A 88 -1.51 2.05 2.85
CA LEU A 88 -2.51 1.22 3.53
C LEU A 88 -2.04 -0.24 3.70
N ALA A 89 -1.38 -0.82 2.69
CA ALA A 89 -0.86 -2.17 2.77
C ALA A 89 0.25 -2.30 3.83
N MET A 90 1.18 -1.33 3.90
CA MET A 90 2.22 -1.28 4.93
C MET A 90 1.60 -1.20 6.34
N TRP A 91 0.65 -0.29 6.57
CA TRP A 91 -0.02 -0.20 7.86
C TRP A 91 -0.86 -1.43 8.22
N MET A 92 -1.35 -2.20 7.23
CA MET A 92 -2.01 -3.47 7.51
C MET A 92 -1.05 -4.50 8.10
N THR A 93 0.19 -4.60 7.60
CA THR A 93 1.21 -5.47 8.20
C THR A 93 1.45 -5.09 9.66
N TRP A 94 1.65 -3.80 9.94
CA TRP A 94 1.91 -3.33 11.31
C TRP A 94 0.72 -3.50 12.23
N LYS A 95 -0.49 -3.19 11.77
CA LYS A 95 -1.70 -3.39 12.56
C LYS A 95 -1.90 -4.86 12.92
N CYS A 96 -1.69 -5.77 11.98
CA CYS A 96 -1.78 -7.20 12.25
C CYS A 96 -0.70 -7.66 13.24
N SER A 97 0.52 -7.11 13.17
CA SER A 97 1.60 -7.50 14.09
C SER A 97 1.51 -6.91 15.50
N VAL A 98 0.61 -5.95 15.73
CA VAL A 98 0.39 -5.35 17.05
C VAL A 98 -0.59 -6.18 17.88
N VAL A 99 -1.54 -6.84 17.22
CA VAL A 99 -2.64 -7.56 17.89
C VAL A 99 -2.36 -9.04 18.11
N ASP A 100 -1.25 -9.57 17.57
CA ASP A 100 -0.68 -10.91 17.79
C ASP A 100 0.69 -11.03 17.11
#